data_AF-A0A9E4K8P5-F1
#
_entry.id   AF-A0A9E4K8P5-F1
#
_cell.length_a   1.000
_cell.length_b   1.000
_cell.length_c   1.000
_cell.angle_alpha   90.00
_cell.angle_beta   90.00
_cell.angle_gamma   90.00
#
_symmetry.space_group_name_H-M   'P 1'
#
loop_
_entity.id
_entity.type
_entity.pdbx_description
1 polymer ?
#
loop_
_entity_poly.entity_id
_entity_poly.type
_entity_poly.pdbx_seq_one_letter_code
_entity_poly.pdbx_strand_id
1 'polypeptide(L)'
;MSFITPVALLSALVSWGFLIMTFVNLLSGYLDTRTCQTDCVSNYYLISAAFGLAAGALATLSVFRSGFSFGQVVSWLFAVSPITIVLAIFLIGYLGTAAH
;
A
#
# COMPACT_ATOMS: atom_id res chain seq x y z
N MET A 1 5.80 -13.60 -20.99
CA MET A 1 5.32 -12.71 -19.90
C MET A 1 6.51 -11.93 -19.38
N SER A 2 6.43 -10.59 -19.36
CA SER A 2 7.51 -9.75 -18.85
C SER A 2 7.71 -9.99 -17.35
N PHE A 3 8.97 -10.13 -16.91
CA PHE A 3 9.39 -10.33 -15.51
C PHE A 3 8.90 -9.21 -14.57
N ILE A 4 8.44 -8.08 -15.14
CA ILE A 4 7.94 -6.91 -14.41
C ILE A 4 6.62 -7.20 -13.67
N THR A 5 5.72 -7.96 -14.29
CA THR A 5 4.39 -8.27 -13.73
C THR A 5 4.45 -9.07 -12.41
N PRO A 6 5.21 -10.18 -12.33
CA PRO A 6 5.33 -10.92 -11.06
C PRO A 6 6.05 -10.11 -9.97
N VAL A 7 7.05 -9.29 -10.33
CA VAL A 7 7.72 -8.40 -9.36
C VAL A 7 6.75 -7.34 -8.82
N ALA A 8 5.91 -6.75 -9.68
CA ALA A 8 4.88 -5.80 -9.26
C ALA A 8 3.88 -6.44 -8.28
N LEU A 9 3.44 -7.67 -8.56
CA LEU A 9 2.51 -8.40 -7.69
C LEU A 9 3.14 -8.81 -6.36
N LEU A 10 4.41 -9.24 -6.34
CA LEU A 10 5.12 -9.54 -5.10
C LEU A 10 5.30 -8.29 -4.23
N SER A 11 5.68 -7.17 -4.83
CA SER A 11 5.76 -5.88 -4.12
C SER A 11 4.39 -5.45 -3.59
N ALA A 12 3.32 -5.68 -4.36
CA ALA A 12 1.95 -5.41 -3.91
C ALA A 12 1.56 -6.27 -2.71
N LEU A 13 1.90 -7.57 -2.72
CA LEU A 13 1.65 -8.48 -1.60
C LEU A 13 2.36 -8.03 -0.32
N VAL A 14 3.63 -7.61 -0.44
CA VAL A 14 4.37 -7.05 0.70
C VAL A 14 3.69 -5.79 1.21
N SER A 15 3.32 -4.86 0.31
CA SER A 15 2.63 -3.63 0.66
C SER A 15 1.30 -3.89 1.40
N TRP A 16 0.48 -4.81 0.89
CA TRP A 16 -0.76 -5.25 1.53
C TRP A 16 -0.52 -5.86 2.90
N GLY A 17 0.50 -6.72 3.05
CA GLY A 17 0.85 -7.33 4.33
C GLY A 17 1.14 -6.29 5.42
N PHE A 18 1.98 -5.30 5.09
CA PHE A 18 2.29 -4.21 6.03
C PHE A 18 1.10 -3.27 6.29
N LEU A 19 0.26 -3.03 5.27
CA LEU A 19 -0.96 -2.24 5.41
C LEU A 19 -1.93 -2.93 6.38
N ILE A 20 -2.13 -4.24 6.24
CA ILE A 20 -2.96 -5.04 7.15
C ILE A 20 -2.39 -4.99 8.57
N MET A 21 -1.08 -5.19 8.74
CA MET A 21 -0.45 -5.08 10.05
C MET A 21 -0.67 -3.70 10.66
N THR A 22 -0.59 -2.63 9.88
CA THR A 22 -0.88 -1.26 10.33
C THR A 22 -2.30 -1.17 10.89
N PHE A 23 -3.30 -1.62 10.14
CA PHE A 23 -4.70 -1.60 10.58
C PHE A 23 -4.97 -2.49 11.79
N VAL A 24 -4.43 -3.72 11.82
CA VAL A 24 -4.58 -4.62 12.97
C VAL A 24 -4.02 -3.95 14.23
N ASN A 25 -2.86 -3.29 14.13
CA ASN A 25 -2.26 -2.60 15.27
C ASN A 25 -3.01 -1.33 15.70
N LEU A 26 -3.68 -0.64 14.77
CA LEU A 26 -4.56 0.49 15.07
C LEU A 26 -5.87 0.04 15.73
N LEU A 27 -6.52 -1.00 15.18
CA LEU A 27 -7.80 -1.52 15.70
C LEU A 27 -7.64 -2.30 17.00
N SER A 28 -6.46 -2.88 17.27
CA SER A 28 -6.24 -3.74 18.43
C SER A 28 -6.31 -3.01 19.77
N GLY A 29 -6.29 -1.66 19.81
CA GLY A 29 -6.76 -0.74 20.87
C GLY A 29 -6.49 -0.98 22.37
N TYR A 30 -6.04 -2.14 22.83
CA TYR A 30 -6.20 -2.61 24.21
C TYR A 30 -5.21 -3.74 24.56
N LEU A 31 -3.91 -3.51 24.40
CA LEU A 31 -2.90 -4.33 25.09
C LEU A 31 -1.86 -3.37 25.66
N ASP A 32 -2.01 -3.10 26.95
CA ASP A 32 -1.30 -2.21 27.89
C ASP A 32 0.24 -2.29 27.95
N THR A 33 0.94 -2.60 26.85
CA THR A 33 2.40 -2.87 26.85
C THR A 33 3.19 -2.22 25.71
N ARG A 34 2.70 -1.14 25.07
CA ARG A 34 3.34 -0.62 23.85
C ARG A 34 4.11 0.69 24.05
N THR A 35 5.40 0.59 24.33
CA THR A 35 6.37 1.66 24.04
C THR A 35 6.62 1.88 22.54
N CYS A 36 6.03 1.05 21.66
CA CYS A 36 6.27 1.09 20.22
C CYS A 36 5.00 1.31 19.36
N GLN A 37 3.82 1.61 19.93
CA GLN A 37 2.57 1.61 19.14
C GLN A 37 2.57 2.64 18.01
N THR A 38 3.02 3.86 18.28
CA THR A 38 3.11 4.92 17.27
C THR A 38 4.25 4.67 16.29
N ASP A 39 5.44 4.32 16.77
CA ASP A 39 6.62 4.15 15.92
C ASP A 39 6.51 2.92 15.01
N CYS A 40 6.02 1.79 15.51
CA CYS A 40 5.83 0.58 14.69
C CYS A 40 4.73 0.79 13.64
N VAL A 41 3.59 1.36 14.02
CA VAL A 41 2.50 1.65 13.08
C VAL A 41 2.96 2.61 12.00
N SER A 42 3.70 3.66 12.38
CA SER A 42 4.30 4.60 11.43
C SER A 42 5.28 3.90 10.47
N ASN A 43 6.16 3.03 11.00
CA ASN A 43 7.12 2.30 10.18
C ASN A 43 6.43 1.32 9.21
N TYR A 44 5.44 0.55 9.67
CA TYR A 44 4.66 -0.36 8.80
C TYR A 44 3.90 0.40 7.72
N TYR A 45 3.33 1.56 8.06
CA TYR A 45 2.64 2.42 7.12
C TYR A 45 3.58 2.96 6.03
N LEU A 46 4.78 3.42 6.41
CA LEU A 46 5.80 3.89 5.45
C LEU A 46 6.32 2.77 4.55
N ILE A 47 6.57 1.57 5.10
CA ILE A 47 6.98 0.40 4.32
C ILE A 47 5.87 0.04 3.32
N SER A 48 4.61 0.02 3.77
CA SER A 48 3.47 -0.21 2.89
C SER A 48 3.39 0.82 1.75
N ALA A 49 3.58 2.11 2.07
CA ALA A 49 3.61 3.19 1.09
C ALA A 49 4.71 2.99 0.04
N ALA A 50 5.94 2.69 0.48
CA ALA A 50 7.08 2.51 -0.41
C ALA A 50 6.88 1.33 -1.37
N PHE A 51 6.47 0.16 -0.84
CA PHE A 51 6.19 -1.00 -1.67
C PHE A 51 4.95 -0.81 -2.55
N GLY A 52 3.95 -0.07 -2.08
CA GLY A 52 2.75 0.26 -2.86
C GLY A 52 3.08 1.17 -4.04
N LEU A 53 3.93 2.19 -3.85
CA LEU A 53 4.43 3.05 -4.92
C LEU A 53 5.21 2.25 -5.96
N ALA A 54 6.16 1.41 -5.50
CA ALA A 54 6.95 0.56 -6.38
C ALA A 54 6.07 -0.41 -7.18
N ALA A 55 5.11 -1.07 -6.52
CA ALA A 55 4.16 -1.97 -7.16
C ALA A 55 3.29 -1.23 -8.19
N GLY A 56 2.73 -0.07 -7.83
CA GLY A 56 1.90 0.73 -8.72
C GLY A 56 2.66 1.23 -9.95
N ALA A 57 3.90 1.71 -9.79
CA ALA A 57 4.74 2.14 -10.90
C ALA A 57 5.08 0.97 -11.85
N LEU A 58 5.51 -0.16 -11.30
CA LEU A 58 5.86 -1.36 -12.07
C LEU A 58 4.63 -1.95 -12.79
N ALA A 59 3.49 -2.03 -12.10
CA ALA A 59 2.25 -2.51 -12.69
C ALA A 59 1.79 -1.60 -13.84
N THR A 60 1.81 -0.28 -13.63
CA THR A 60 1.44 0.71 -14.66
C THR A 60 2.34 0.60 -15.88
N LEU A 61 3.65 0.49 -15.68
CA LEU A 61 4.63 0.30 -16.76
C LEU A 61 4.40 -1.03 -17.50
N SER A 62 3.99 -2.08 -16.79
CA SER A 62 3.65 -3.37 -17.41
C SER A 62 2.43 -3.29 -18.32
N VAL A 63 1.41 -2.49 -17.95
CA VAL A 63 0.19 -2.26 -18.73
C VAL A 63 0.49 -1.48 -20.01
N PHE A 64 1.27 -0.40 -19.93
CA PHE A 64 1.69 0.36 -21.11
C PHE A 64 2.50 -0.48 -22.10
N ARG A 65 3.31 -1.43 -21.60
CA ARG A 65 4.18 -2.26 -22.45
C ARG A 65 3.49 -3.50 -23.03
N SER A 66 2.52 -4.06 -22.31
CA SER A 66 1.92 -5.37 -22.64
C SER A 66 0.48 -5.28 -23.15
N GLY A 67 -0.14 -4.09 -23.10
CA GLY A 67 -1.52 -3.85 -23.52
C GLY A 67 -2.56 -4.16 -22.45
N PHE A 68 -3.78 -3.67 -22.67
CA PHE A 68 -4.91 -3.85 -21.74
C PHE A 68 -5.62 -5.19 -21.98
N SER A 69 -5.32 -6.19 -21.16
CA SER A 69 -6.13 -7.41 -21.03
C SER A 69 -6.82 -7.45 -19.67
N PHE A 70 -7.97 -8.14 -19.56
CA PHE A 70 -8.73 -8.23 -18.30
C PHE A 70 -7.86 -8.70 -17.12
N GLY A 71 -7.04 -9.73 -17.31
CA GLY A 71 -6.12 -10.23 -16.27
C GLY A 71 -5.04 -9.22 -15.88
N GLN A 72 -4.56 -8.40 -16.82
CA GLN A 72 -3.64 -7.30 -16.52
C GLN A 72 -4.33 -6.19 -15.74
N VAL A 73 -5.57 -5.83 -16.06
CA VAL A 73 -6.32 -4.80 -15.32
C VAL A 73 -6.55 -5.24 -13.87
N VAL A 74 -6.94 -6.49 -13.63
CA VAL A 74 -7.12 -7.02 -12.27
C VAL A 74 -5.79 -6.99 -11.49
N SER A 75 -4.71 -7.42 -12.12
CA SER A 75 -3.36 -7.40 -11.51
C SER A 75 -2.90 -5.98 -11.20
N TRP A 76 -3.21 -5.03 -12.08
CA TRP A 76 -2.90 -3.62 -11.93
C TRP A 76 -3.70 -2.99 -10.78
N LEU A 77 -5.01 -3.23 -10.71
CA LEU A 77 -5.86 -2.77 -9.62
C LEU A 77 -5.35 -3.27 -8.27
N PHE A 78 -5.03 -4.56 -8.18
CA PHE A 78 -4.48 -5.15 -6.96
C PHE A 78 -3.17 -4.47 -6.53
N ALA A 79 -2.29 -4.14 -7.48
CA ALA A 79 -1.00 -3.53 -7.21
C ALA A 79 -1.07 -2.04 -6.85
N VAL A 80 -2.04 -1.30 -7.40
CA VAL A 80 -2.22 0.15 -7.16
C VAL A 80 -3.09 0.42 -5.92
N SER A 81 -3.90 -0.55 -5.48
CA SER A 81 -4.80 -0.39 -4.34
C SER A 81 -4.11 0.02 -3.02
N PRO A 82 -2.98 -0.60 -2.58
CA PRO A 82 -2.35 -0.23 -1.32
C PRO A 82 -1.92 1.23 -1.26
N ILE A 83 -1.31 1.73 -2.35
CA ILE A 83 -0.80 3.09 -2.38
C ILE A 83 -1.94 4.12 -2.45
N THR A 84 -3.03 3.80 -3.13
CA THR A 84 -4.21 4.69 -3.16
C THR A 84 -4.87 4.77 -1.78
N ILE A 85 -4.92 3.67 -1.03
CA ILE A 85 -5.40 3.66 0.37
C ILE A 85 -4.51 4.55 1.25
N VAL A 86 -3.19 4.38 1.18
CA VAL A 86 -2.21 5.21 1.91
C VAL A 86 -2.37 6.70 1.55
N LEU A 87 -2.46 7.03 0.26
CA LEU A 87 -2.66 8.41 -0.19
C LEU A 87 -3.97 9.01 0.35
N ALA A 88 -5.06 8.23 0.32
CA ALA A 88 -6.35 8.68 0.83
C ALA A 88 -6.29 8.96 2.34
N ILE A 89 -5.68 8.08 3.13
CA ILE A 89 -5.52 8.27 4.58
C ILE A 89 -4.67 9.51 4.86
N PHE A 90 -3.57 9.70 4.14
CA PHE A 90 -2.72 10.88 4.29
C PHE A 90 -3.48 12.17 3.94
N LEU A 91 -4.26 12.16 2.86
CA LEU A 91 -5.06 13.31 2.43
C LEU A 91 -6.15 13.66 3.46
N ILE A 92 -6.86 12.66 3.99
CA ILE A 92 -7.87 12.85 5.05
C ILE A 92 -7.22 13.43 6.31
N GLY A 93 -6.06 12.91 6.72
CA GLY A 93 -5.30 13.43 7.86
C GLY A 93 -4.88 14.89 7.67
N TYR A 94 -4.33 15.22 6.49
CA TYR A 94 -3.90 16.57 6.16
C TYR A 94 -5.07 17.57 6.11
N LEU A 95 -6.18 17.21 5.45
CA LEU A 95 -7.41 18.01 5.41
C LEU A 95 -7.98 18.24 6.82
N GLY A 96 -7.94 17.22 7.68
CA GLY A 96 -8.35 17.35 9.08
C GLY A 96 -7.48 18.35 9.86
N THR A 97 -6.16 18.32 9.66
CA THR A 97 -5.25 19.27 10.32
C THR A 97 -5.34 20.70 9.78
N ALA A 98 -5.69 20.88 8.51
CA ALA A 98 -5.83 22.20 7.89
C ALA A 98 -7.16 22.90 8.24
N ALA A 99 -8.12 22.16 8.79
CA ALA A 99 -9.42 22.67 9.21
C ALA A 99 -9.46 23.16 10.68
N HIS A 100 -8.34 23.07 11.41
CA HIS A 100 -8.15 23.53 12.78
C HIS A 100 -7.18 24.72 12.83
#